data_AF-A0A5Q8CD20-F1
#
_entry.id   AF-A0A5Q8CD20-F1
#
_cell.length_a   1.000
_cell.length_b   1.000
_cell.length_c   1.000
_cell.angle_alpha   90.00
_cell.angle_beta   90.00
_cell.angle_gamma   90.00
#
_symmetry.space_group_name_H-M   'P 1'
#
loop_
_entity.id
_entity.type
_entity.pdbx_description
1 polymer ?
#
loop_
_entity_poly.entity_id
_entity_poly.type
_entity_poly.pdbx_seq_one_letter_code
_entity_poly.pdbx_strand_id
1 'polypeptide(L)' 'MGDKSDKNEAPAEPVAVDTQTGIFPKFRQLWNGGEHRNAVNLAKAENLSEAEWAALLAEFPGIVDVINQ' A
#
# COMPACT_ATOMS: atom_id res chain seq x y z
N MET A 1 23.91 -37.21 -6.58
CA MET A 1 22.75 -36.51 -7.17
C MET A 1 21.98 -35.96 -5.97
N GLY A 2 22.28 -34.77 -5.48
CA GLY A 2 21.94 -33.49 -6.10
C GLY A 2 21.02 -32.76 -5.12
N ASP A 3 21.59 -32.27 -4.03
CA ASP A 3 20.90 -31.51 -2.99
C ASP A 3 20.29 -30.24 -3.61
N LYS A 4 18.97 -30.28 -3.79
CA LYS A 4 18.19 -29.10 -4.17
C LYS A 4 18.13 -28.19 -2.95
N SER A 5 18.93 -27.14 -2.98
CA SER A 5 18.74 -25.98 -2.10
C SER A 5 17.46 -25.27 -2.55
N ASP A 6 16.34 -25.69 -1.97
CA ASP A 6 15.11 -24.91 -1.96
C ASP A 6 15.43 -23.60 -1.25
N LYS A 7 15.64 -22.56 -2.06
CA LYS A 7 15.70 -21.18 -1.60
C LYS A 7 14.27 -20.84 -1.16
N ASN A 8 13.96 -21.24 0.07
CA ASN A 8 12.76 -20.85 0.79
C ASN A 8 12.87 -19.33 1.01
N GLU A 9 12.43 -18.56 0.01
CA GLU A 9 12.12 -17.15 0.18
C GLU A 9 11.09 -17.08 1.30
N ALA A 10 11.54 -16.65 2.47
CA ALA A 10 10.66 -16.42 3.60
C ALA A 10 9.50 -15.54 3.11
N PRO A 11 8.24 -15.91 3.38
CA PRO A 11 7.11 -15.04 3.08
C PRO A 11 7.45 -13.70 3.74
N ALA A 12 7.54 -12.65 2.94
CA ALA A 12 7.84 -11.30 3.43
C ALA A 12 6.88 -11.05 4.59
N GLU A 13 7.42 -11.05 5.82
CA GLU A 13 6.62 -10.81 7.00
C GLU A 13 5.88 -9.50 6.74
N PRO A 14 4.55 -9.45 6.96
CA PRO A 14 3.79 -8.24 6.68
C PRO A 14 4.43 -7.13 7.49
N VAL A 15 5.12 -6.22 6.80
CA VAL A 15 5.77 -5.10 7.46
C VAL A 15 4.65 -4.33 8.12
N ALA A 16 4.70 -4.24 9.45
CA ALA A 16 3.73 -3.50 10.22
C ALA A 16 3.92 -2.02 9.88
N VAL A 17 3.15 -1.54 8.91
CA VAL A 17 3.10 -0.13 8.54
C VAL A 17 2.21 0.58 9.55
N ASP A 18 2.75 1.62 10.17
CA ASP A 18 1.97 2.47 11.06
C ASP A 18 1.03 3.36 10.24
N THR A 19 -0.20 2.89 10.02
CA THR A 19 -1.21 3.63 9.26
C THR A 19 -1.86 4.76 10.07
N GLN A 20 -1.51 4.91 11.35
CA GLN A 20 -2.05 5.96 12.22
C GLN A 20 -1.32 7.29 12.06
N THR A 21 -0.11 7.28 11.48
CA THR A 21 0.72 8.47 11.28
C THR A 21 1.06 8.69 9.80
N GLY A 22 1.80 9.77 9.52
CA GLY A 22 2.23 10.11 8.16
C GLY A 22 1.08 10.46 7.21
N ILE A 23 1.11 9.88 6.01
CA ILE A 23 0.23 10.19 4.89
C ILE A 23 -1.15 9.51 5.05
N PHE A 24 -1.19 8.35 5.71
CA PHE A 24 -2.39 7.51 5.86
C PHE A 24 -3.64 8.22 6.43
N PRO A 25 -3.57 8.98 7.55
CA PRO A 25 -4.76 9.69 8.04
C PRO A 25 -5.26 10.74 7.04
N LYS A 26 -4.35 11.42 6.34
CA LYS A 26 -4.72 12.42 5.32
C LYS A 26 -5.27 11.77 4.06
N PHE A 27 -4.69 10.65 3.64
CA PHE A 27 -5.23 9.80 2.58
C PHE A 27 -6.67 9.38 2.91
N ARG A 28 -6.88 8.84 4.11
CA ARG A 28 -8.21 8.44 4.60
C ARG A 28 -9.21 9.56 4.60
N GLN A 29 -8.80 10.76 5.02
CA GLN A 29 -9.67 11.92 5.02
C GLN A 29 -10.13 12.27 3.59
N LEU A 30 -9.20 12.34 2.63
CA LEU A 30 -9.51 12.62 1.23
C LEU A 30 -10.36 11.51 0.62
N TRP A 31 -10.02 10.25 0.91
CA TRP A 31 -10.73 9.09 0.40
C TRP A 31 -12.18 9.06 0.90
N ASN A 32 -12.41 9.16 2.20
CA ASN A 32 -13.75 9.20 2.79
C ASN A 32 -14.53 10.48 2.41
N GLY A 33 -13.83 11.55 2.03
CA GLY A 33 -14.42 12.76 1.48
C GLY A 33 -14.85 12.66 0.01
N GLY A 34 -14.60 11.53 -0.65
CA GLY A 34 -14.91 11.31 -2.07
C GLY A 34 -13.85 11.82 -3.05
N GLU A 35 -12.75 12.40 -2.55
CA GLU A 35 -11.63 12.88 -3.36
C GLU A 35 -10.63 11.76 -3.68
N HIS A 36 -11.10 10.63 -4.21
CA HIS A 36 -10.28 9.43 -4.38
C HIS A 36 -9.03 9.67 -5.26
N ARG A 37 -9.17 10.43 -6.36
CA ARG A 37 -8.02 10.79 -7.22
C ARG A 37 -6.98 11.63 -6.48
N ASN A 38 -7.44 12.55 -5.63
CA ASN A 38 -6.55 13.43 -4.86
C ASN A 38 -5.81 12.63 -3.77
N ALA A 39 -6.50 11.69 -3.12
CA ALA A 39 -5.90 10.75 -2.17
C ALA A 39 -4.79 9.91 -2.85
N VAL A 40 -5.07 9.32 -4.01
CA VAL A 40 -4.08 8.52 -4.77
C VAL A 40 -2.91 9.38 -5.23
N ASN A 41 -3.14 10.60 -5.68
CA ASN A 41 -2.05 11.52 -6.06
C ASN A 41 -1.17 11.89 -4.87
N LEU A 42 -1.75 12.10 -3.69
CA LEU A 42 -1.00 12.34 -2.46
C LEU A 42 -0.09 11.15 -2.12
N ALA A 43 -0.62 9.93 -2.19
CA ALA A 43 0.15 8.70 -1.95
C ALA A 43 1.29 8.53 -2.98
N LYS A 44 1.05 8.86 -4.26
CA LYS A 44 2.10 8.84 -5.30
C LYS A 44 3.18 9.92 -5.08
N ALA A 45 2.80 11.10 -4.61
CA ALA A 45 3.72 12.21 -4.37
C ALA A 45 4.67 11.93 -3.19
N GLU A 46 4.19 11.23 -2.16
CA GLU A 46 4.98 10.89 -0.96
C GLU A 46 6.00 9.77 -1.18
N ASN A 47 6.09 9.18 -2.38
CA ASN A 47 6.99 8.05 -2.68
C ASN A 47 6.89 6.92 -1.63
N LEU A 48 5.65 6.54 -1.31
CA LEU A 48 5.36 5.45 -0.38
C LEU A 48 6.11 4.17 -0.75
N SER A 49 6.59 3.47 0.26
CA SER A 49 7.21 2.16 0.09
C SER A 49 6.19 1.11 -0.38
N GLU A 50 6.65 0.01 -0.94
CA GLU A 50 5.75 -1.08 -1.40
C GLU A 50 4.85 -1.60 -0.27
N ALA A 51 5.38 -1.73 0.95
CA ALA A 51 4.61 -2.11 2.13
C ALA A 51 3.50 -1.10 2.48
N GLU A 52 3.78 0.20 2.33
CA GLU A 52 2.81 1.26 2.60
C GLU A 52 1.71 1.28 1.55
N TRP A 53 2.08 1.08 0.28
CA TRP A 53 1.11 0.87 -0.80
C TRP A 53 0.26 -0.37 -0.54
N ALA A 54 0.85 -1.48 -0.14
CA ALA A 54 0.11 -2.70 0.20
C ALA A 54 -0.87 -2.48 1.36
N ALA A 55 -0.47 -1.73 2.39
CA ALA A 55 -1.35 -1.36 3.50
C ALA A 55 -2.53 -0.49 3.03
N LEU A 56 -2.28 0.50 2.17
CA LEU A 56 -3.34 1.31 1.56
C LEU A 56 -4.30 0.48 0.71
N LEU A 57 -3.76 -0.44 -0.12
CA LEU A 57 -4.57 -1.32 -0.97
C LEU A 57 -5.42 -2.30 -0.15
N ALA A 58 -4.88 -2.80 0.97
CA ALA A 58 -5.61 -3.67 1.88
C ALA A 58 -6.76 -2.94 2.59
N GLU A 59 -6.57 -1.68 2.98
CA GLU A 59 -7.60 -0.85 3.61
C GLU A 59 -8.61 -0.30 2.59
N PHE A 60 -8.15 0.05 1.37
CA PHE A 60 -8.95 0.65 0.29
C PHE A 60 -8.72 -0.07 -1.04
N PRO A 61 -9.37 -1.21 -1.28
CA PRO A 61 -9.21 -1.95 -2.55
C PRO A 61 -9.65 -1.15 -3.78
N GLY A 62 -10.51 -0.14 -3.61
CA GLY A 62 -10.93 0.78 -4.68
C GLY A 62 -9.81 1.65 -5.24
N ILE A 63 -8.65 1.73 -4.58
CA ILE A 63 -7.47 2.44 -5.10
C ILE A 63 -7.07 1.91 -6.47
N VAL A 64 -7.15 0.59 -6.67
CA VAL A 64 -6.80 -0.05 -7.95
C VAL A 64 -7.71 0.47 -9.08
N ASP A 65 -9.01 0.62 -8.83
CA ASP A 65 -9.94 1.18 -9.83
C ASP A 65 -9.54 2.61 -10.21
N VAL A 66 -9.27 3.45 -9.22
CA VAL A 66 -8.89 4.86 -9.41
C VAL A 66 -7.56 5.01 -10.16
N ILE A 67 -6.61 4.10 -9.96
CA ILE A 67 -5.34 4.10 -10.68
C ILE A 67 -5.50 3.66 -12.15
N ASN A 68 -6.47 2.78 -12.43
CA ASN A 68 -6.69 2.22 -13.78
C ASN A 68 -7.66 3.05 -14.64
N GLN A 69 -8.29 4.10 -14.10
CA GLN A 69 -9.10 5.07 -14.84
C GLN A 69 -8.26 6.11 -15.58
#